data_AF-A0A6B1HEI4-F1
#
_entry.id   AF-A0A6B1HEI4-F1
#
_cell.length_a   1.000
_cell.length_b   1.000
_cell.length_c   1.000
_cell.angle_alpha   90.00
_cell.angle_beta   90.00
_cell.angle_gamma   90.00
#
_symmetry.space_group_name_H-M   'P 1'
#
loop_
_entity.id
_entity.type
_entity.pdbx_description
1 polymer ?
#
loop_
_entity_poly.entity_id
_entity_poly.type
_entity_poly.pdbx_seq_one_letter_code
_entity_poly.pdbx_strand_id
1 'polypeptide(L)'
;MRFEYYEDEKAGVRQLKRVVFGRGDAVEMRFRYATRGDVSTTLVGKYELTERLRLHRVEILVGGTMAREYRLESERTATGWERLRRIQLCFAARNDRTPCLTPLAIDWIDPSVELPYVRTLVARIESAHGTTRAFSYGMHNAREGADFTFGADESPFGALTPTADVREGRVTARGYAKAVVTDFVETTDEGKTDHVRYGYQGPFWESTNNWGTVGFAASATTDVTTGGTTYTQYRLDFPHFGQPSAQVVYGGYYRPGVQPLAESFALHDSQTVVHGDARVILPYVRTATIPTIHEGQRVVLQSTVEQLSLSDTGIESVTRRYDAATAATPIQSETWGATEYRLDNVFDSQVQEEAPGDANAP
;
A
#
# COMPACT_ATOMS: atom_id res chain seq x y z
N MET A 1 -16.75 18.33 9.03
CA MET A 1 -15.38 18.00 9.48
C MET A 1 -14.50 19.18 9.12
N ARG A 2 -13.61 19.62 10.02
CA ARG A 2 -12.71 20.75 9.80
C ARG A 2 -11.27 20.35 10.14
N PHE A 3 -10.33 20.77 9.30
CA PHE A 3 -8.89 20.57 9.48
C PHE A 3 -8.24 21.92 9.78
N GLU A 4 -7.34 21.97 10.76
CA GLU A 4 -6.53 23.14 11.07
C GLU A 4 -5.06 22.75 11.04
N TYR A 5 -4.23 23.61 10.44
CA TYR A 5 -2.81 23.35 10.23
C TYR A 5 -1.94 24.40 10.94
N TYR A 6 -0.72 23.99 11.31
CA TYR A 6 0.39 24.88 11.57
C TYR A 6 1.16 25.08 10.26
N GLU A 7 1.47 26.32 9.93
CA GLU A 7 2.22 26.67 8.72
C GLU A 7 3.55 27.33 9.11
N ASP A 8 4.65 26.80 8.59
CA ASP A 8 5.97 27.45 8.61
C ASP A 8 6.36 27.76 7.16
N GLU A 9 6.00 28.96 6.71
CA GLU A 9 6.28 29.44 5.36
C GLU A 9 7.77 29.41 5.02
N LYS A 10 8.64 29.67 6.01
CA LYS A 10 10.10 29.67 5.79
C LYS A 10 10.65 28.27 5.58
N ALA A 11 10.06 27.27 6.22
CA ALA A 11 10.43 25.87 6.04
C ALA A 11 9.66 25.18 4.90
N GLY A 12 8.64 25.85 4.33
CA GLY A 12 7.73 25.28 3.34
C GLY A 12 6.84 24.16 3.88
N VAL A 13 6.67 24.06 5.20
CA VAL A 13 6.00 22.91 5.83
C VAL A 13 4.62 23.30 6.36
N ARG A 14 3.63 22.44 6.10
CA ARG A 14 2.30 22.48 6.72
C ARG A 14 2.08 21.21 7.54
N GLN A 15 1.71 21.37 8.80
CA GLN A 15 1.50 20.24 9.72
C GLN A 15 0.10 20.25 10.29
N LEU A 16 -0.57 19.10 10.26
CA LEU A 16 -1.91 18.97 10.80
C LEU A 16 -1.89 19.22 12.31
N LYS A 17 -2.58 20.25 12.77
CA LYS A 17 -2.61 20.62 14.20
C LYS A 17 -3.83 20.03 14.89
N ARG A 18 -4.97 20.08 14.22
CA ARG A 18 -6.26 19.72 14.80
C ARG A 18 -7.24 19.23 13.73
N VAL A 19 -8.07 18.26 14.10
CA VAL A 19 -9.23 17.83 13.33
C VAL A 19 -10.45 17.88 14.23
N VAL A 20 -11.54 18.46 13.74
CA VAL A 20 -12.81 18.57 14.47
C VAL A 20 -13.93 17.93 13.65
N PHE A 21 -14.70 17.04 14.28
CA PHE A 21 -15.79 16.31 13.63
C PHE A 21 -16.86 15.86 14.62
N GLY A 22 -17.93 15.25 14.09
CA GLY A 22 -19.11 14.86 14.84
C GLY A 22 -20.15 15.98 14.94
N ARG A 23 -21.34 15.62 15.44
CA ARG A 23 -22.46 16.56 15.60
C ARG A 23 -22.08 17.65 16.60
N GLY A 24 -22.13 18.91 16.17
CA GLY A 24 -21.78 20.05 17.02
C GLY A 24 -20.32 20.06 17.47
N ASP A 25 -19.40 19.57 16.62
CA ASP A 25 -17.95 19.56 16.90
C ASP A 25 -17.58 18.76 18.17
N ALA A 26 -18.37 17.73 18.49
CA ALA A 26 -18.26 16.97 19.73
C ALA A 26 -16.94 16.19 19.87
N VAL A 27 -16.22 15.92 18.78
CA VAL A 27 -14.94 15.19 18.79
C VAL A 27 -13.84 16.06 18.23
N GLU A 28 -12.72 16.10 18.95
CA GLU A 28 -11.52 16.84 18.59
C GLU A 28 -10.29 15.93 18.67
N MET A 29 -9.49 15.91 17.61
CA MET A 29 -8.17 15.30 17.60
C MET A 29 -7.11 16.40 17.58
N ARG A 30 -6.13 16.33 18.49
CA ARG A 30 -4.98 17.24 18.54
C ARG A 30 -3.70 16.50 18.25
N PHE A 31 -2.82 17.13 17.48
CA PHE A 31 -1.52 16.59 17.09
C PHE A 31 -0.45 17.43 17.77
N ARG A 32 0.39 16.80 18.61
CA ARG A 32 1.46 17.46 19.34
C ARG A 32 2.81 17.08 18.75
N TYR A 33 3.60 18.10 18.47
CA TYR A 33 4.87 17.97 17.81
C TYR A 33 6.02 18.35 18.74
N ALA A 34 7.11 17.60 18.64
CA ALA A 34 8.39 17.88 19.26
C ALA A 34 9.38 18.25 18.17
N THR A 35 10.44 18.96 18.52
CA THR A 35 11.55 19.20 17.59
C THR A 35 12.30 17.90 17.31
N ARG A 36 12.70 17.68 16.06
CA ARG A 36 13.60 16.59 15.67
C ARG A 36 15.00 17.13 15.37
N GLY A 37 16.02 16.35 15.72
CA GLY A 37 17.43 16.75 15.56
C GLY A 37 18.10 16.29 14.27
N ASP A 38 17.47 15.37 13.54
CA ASP A 38 17.97 14.71 12.33
C ASP A 38 17.40 15.31 11.05
N VAL A 39 17.45 16.63 10.98
CA VAL A 39 16.83 17.42 9.92
C VAL A 39 17.66 17.36 8.64
N SER A 40 17.05 16.98 7.52
CA SER A 40 17.66 17.17 6.19
C SER A 40 16.73 17.99 5.31
N THR A 41 17.28 18.95 4.58
CA THR A 41 16.55 19.70 3.55
C THR A 41 16.34 18.81 2.34
N THR A 42 15.09 18.69 1.90
CA THR A 42 14.70 17.97 0.69
C THR A 42 14.23 18.97 -0.35
N LEU A 43 14.66 18.79 -1.60
CA LEU A 43 14.14 19.59 -2.71
C LEU A 43 12.87 18.94 -3.25
N VAL A 44 11.79 19.71 -3.32
CA VAL A 44 10.54 19.33 -4.01
C VAL A 44 10.30 20.36 -5.10
N GLY A 45 10.61 19.99 -6.34
CA GLY A 45 10.69 20.94 -7.45
C GLY A 45 11.76 22.00 -7.19
N LYS A 46 11.34 23.27 -7.16
CA LYS A 46 12.20 24.42 -6.84
C LYS A 46 12.21 24.81 -5.35
N TYR A 47 11.46 24.09 -4.51
CA TYR A 47 11.28 24.44 -3.11
C TYR A 47 12.18 23.59 -2.21
N GLU A 48 12.79 24.23 -1.23
CA GLU A 48 13.52 23.57 -0.15
C GLU A 48 12.58 23.34 1.03
N LEU A 49 12.35 22.06 1.35
CA LEU A 49 11.53 21.65 2.48
C LEU A 49 12.43 21.16 3.62
N THR A 50 12.21 21.71 4.81
CA THR A 50 12.96 21.33 6.01
C THR A 50 12.02 20.90 7.13
N GLU A 51 11.84 19.59 7.32
CA GLU A 51 10.94 19.06 8.36
C GLU A 51 11.58 19.08 9.75
N ARG A 52 11.28 20.11 10.55
CA ARG A 52 11.87 20.31 11.89
C ARG A 52 11.11 19.69 13.05
N LEU A 53 9.93 19.15 12.77
CA LEU A 53 9.00 18.69 13.79
C LEU A 53 8.65 17.22 13.57
N ARG A 54 8.54 16.47 14.66
CA ARG A 54 8.06 15.09 14.70
C ARG A 54 6.79 15.00 15.54
N LEU A 55 5.82 14.22 15.11
CA LEU A 55 4.64 13.91 15.91
C LEU A 55 5.06 13.03 17.10
N HIS A 56 4.74 13.43 18.33
CA HIS A 56 5.06 12.65 19.52
C HIS A 56 3.83 12.31 20.38
N ARG A 57 2.69 12.96 20.12
CA ARG A 57 1.42 12.64 20.79
C ARG A 57 0.21 12.98 19.92
N VAL A 58 -0.80 12.11 19.97
CA VAL A 58 -2.14 12.36 19.42
C VAL A 58 -3.15 12.30 20.56
N GLU A 59 -3.90 13.37 20.78
CA GLU A 59 -4.90 13.47 21.85
C GLU A 59 -6.29 13.43 21.22
N ILE A 60 -7.18 12.57 21.74
CA ILE A 60 -8.59 12.52 21.32
C ILE A 60 -9.44 13.04 22.47
N LEU A 61 -10.22 14.07 22.19
CA LEU A 61 -11.15 14.70 23.12
C LEU A 61 -12.58 14.49 22.66
N VAL A 62 -13.48 14.21 23.61
CA VAL A 62 -14.93 14.11 23.39
C VAL A 62 -15.62 15.06 24.35
N GLY A 63 -16.40 16.01 23.82
CA GLY A 63 -17.04 17.06 24.64
C GLY A 63 -16.03 17.88 25.43
N GLY A 64 -14.84 18.14 24.87
CA GLY A 64 -13.75 18.87 25.52
C GLY A 64 -12.96 18.07 26.57
N THR A 65 -13.36 16.84 26.89
CA THR A 65 -12.66 15.97 27.84
C THR A 65 -11.75 15.00 27.11
N MET A 66 -10.50 14.84 27.56
CA MET A 66 -9.59 13.84 26.99
C MET A 66 -10.19 12.44 27.18
N ALA A 67 -10.38 11.71 26.09
CA ALA A 67 -10.84 10.33 26.10
C ALA A 67 -9.66 9.35 25.98
N ARG A 68 -8.73 9.64 25.06
CA ARG A 68 -7.57 8.78 24.74
C ARG A 68 -6.37 9.62 24.32
N GLU A 69 -5.19 9.05 24.50
CA GLU A 69 -3.90 9.60 24.12
C GLU A 69 -3.06 8.51 23.46
N TYR A 70 -2.49 8.76 22.29
CA TYR A 70 -1.43 7.95 21.69
C TYR A 70 -0.10 8.65 21.95
N ARG A 71 0.82 7.95 22.61
CA ARG A 71 2.21 8.40 22.84
C ARG A 71 3.12 7.75 21.82
N LEU A 72 3.89 8.54 21.10
CA LEU A 72 4.83 8.10 20.08
C LEU A 72 6.24 8.40 20.60
N GLU A 73 6.97 7.35 20.99
CA GLU A 73 8.33 7.47 21.49
C GLU A 73 9.31 7.17 20.36
N SER A 74 10.20 8.12 20.09
CA SER A 74 11.27 7.95 19.10
C SER A 74 12.60 7.66 19.79
N GLU A 75 13.47 6.94 19.11
CA GLU A 75 14.87 6.78 19.48
C GLU A 75 15.79 7.48 18.48
N ARG A 76 17.01 7.80 18.93
CA ARG A 76 18.06 8.33 18.06
C ARG A 76 19.11 7.26 17.81
N THR A 77 19.39 6.99 16.55
CA THR A 77 20.41 6.04 16.09
C THR A 77 21.82 6.58 16.32
N ALA A 78 22.83 5.69 16.28
CA ALA A 78 24.24 6.08 16.36
C ALA A 78 24.68 7.02 15.22
N THR A 79 24.06 6.90 14.04
CA THR A 79 24.30 7.77 12.87
C THR A 79 23.50 9.07 12.92
N GLY A 80 22.74 9.30 14.00
CA GLY A 80 22.10 10.58 14.30
C GLY A 80 20.64 10.70 13.89
N TRP A 81 20.10 9.73 13.13
CA TRP A 81 18.69 9.68 12.70
C TRP A 81 17.73 9.39 13.84
N GLU A 82 16.51 9.90 13.76
CA GLU A 82 15.43 9.60 14.68
C GLU A 82 14.41 8.66 14.02
N ARG A 83 13.97 7.65 14.77
CA ARG A 83 13.01 6.64 14.29
C ARG A 83 12.03 6.27 15.39
N LEU A 84 10.80 5.93 15.03
CA LEU A 84 9.73 5.60 15.97
C LEU A 84 10.01 4.25 16.63
N ARG A 85 10.14 4.21 17.95
CA ARG A 85 10.43 2.98 18.69
C ARG A 85 9.20 2.37 19.35
N ARG A 86 8.28 3.20 19.85
CA ARG A 86 7.09 2.70 20.56
C ARG A 86 5.85 3.55 20.29
N ILE A 87 4.71 2.88 20.31
CA ILE A 87 3.38 3.51 20.30
C ILE A 87 2.61 2.99 21.50
N GLN A 88 2.15 3.88 22.37
CA GLN A 88 1.37 3.51 23.56
C GLN A 88 0.01 4.19 23.57
N LEU A 89 -1.06 3.42 23.75
CA LEU A 89 -2.40 3.95 23.98
C LEU A 89 -2.65 4.10 25.48
N CYS A 90 -3.01 5.31 25.88
CA CYS A 90 -3.41 5.67 27.24
C CYS A 90 -4.85 6.21 27.24
N PHE A 91 -5.60 5.91 28.29
CA PHE A 91 -6.97 6.41 28.45
C PHE A 91 -7.01 7.59 29.42
N ALA A 92 -8.11 8.35 29.39
CA ALA A 92 -8.40 9.35 30.40
C ALA A 92 -8.13 8.85 31.82
N ALA A 93 -7.47 9.66 32.64
CA ALA A 93 -7.19 9.30 34.02
C ALA A 93 -8.51 9.02 34.78
N ARG A 94 -8.61 7.86 35.42
CA ARG A 94 -9.58 7.61 36.48
C ARG A 94 -8.79 7.57 37.78
N ASN A 95 -9.06 8.50 38.70
CA ASN A 95 -8.41 8.58 40.03
C ASN A 95 -6.90 8.86 39.97
N ASP A 96 -6.48 9.90 39.27
CA ASP A 96 -5.07 10.35 39.13
C ASP A 96 -4.07 9.32 38.56
N ARG A 97 -4.56 8.18 38.07
CA ARG A 97 -3.80 7.21 37.29
C ARG A 97 -4.33 7.17 35.88
N THR A 98 -3.44 7.35 34.91
CA THR A 98 -3.73 7.18 33.48
C THR A 98 -3.45 5.72 33.16
N PRO A 99 -4.47 4.85 33.00
CA PRO A 99 -4.22 3.48 32.59
C PRO A 99 -3.72 3.50 31.13
N CYS A 100 -2.58 2.86 30.90
CA CYS A 100 -2.00 2.70 29.57
C CYS A 100 -1.91 1.22 29.24
N LEU A 101 -2.12 0.89 27.97
CA LEU A 101 -1.85 -0.45 27.45
C LEU A 101 -0.33 -0.68 27.37
N THR A 102 0.06 -1.95 27.30
CA THR A 102 1.41 -2.33 26.86
C THR A 102 1.70 -1.65 25.51
N PRO A 103 2.86 -1.02 25.33
CA PRO A 103 3.18 -0.36 24.07
C PRO A 103 3.39 -1.38 22.95
N LEU A 104 3.00 -0.99 21.74
CA LEU A 104 3.55 -1.60 20.53
C LEU A 104 5.01 -1.18 20.41
N ALA A 105 5.92 -2.14 20.27
CA ALA A 105 7.36 -1.89 20.12
C ALA A 105 7.81 -2.13 18.67
N ILE A 106 8.74 -1.32 18.21
CA ILE A 106 9.32 -1.38 16.88
C ILE A 106 10.83 -1.45 17.05
N ASP A 107 11.40 -2.58 16.63
CA ASP A 107 12.83 -2.73 16.47
C ASP A 107 13.19 -2.49 15.01
N TRP A 108 14.30 -1.80 14.80
CA TRP A 108 14.76 -1.40 13.49
C TRP A 108 16.07 -2.12 13.18
N ILE A 109 16.28 -2.41 11.90
CA ILE A 109 17.57 -2.87 11.41
C ILE A 109 18.55 -1.71 11.50
N ASP A 110 19.73 -1.98 12.06
CA ASP A 110 20.82 -1.03 12.01
C ASP A 110 21.41 -1.00 10.59
N PRO A 111 21.69 0.18 10.03
CA PRO A 111 22.25 0.27 8.68
C PRO A 111 23.54 -0.55 8.57
N SER A 112 23.54 -1.54 7.68
CA SER A 112 24.68 -2.42 7.42
C SER A 112 25.25 -2.19 6.01
N VAL A 113 26.44 -2.75 5.74
CA VAL A 113 27.05 -2.68 4.40
C VAL A 113 26.25 -3.48 3.36
N GLU A 114 25.48 -4.48 3.80
CA GLU A 114 24.66 -5.36 2.94
C GLU A 114 23.37 -4.71 2.46
N LEU A 115 22.84 -3.72 3.20
CA LEU A 115 21.68 -2.92 2.82
C LEU A 115 22.09 -1.44 2.64
N PRO A 116 23.01 -1.14 1.70
CA PRO A 116 23.54 0.20 1.55
C PRO A 116 22.42 1.16 1.11
N TYR A 117 22.55 2.43 1.52
CA TYR A 117 21.64 3.52 1.15
C TYR A 117 20.24 3.48 1.76
N VAL A 118 19.95 2.51 2.64
CA VAL A 118 18.69 2.48 3.39
C VAL A 118 18.87 3.13 4.75
N ARG A 119 18.04 4.12 5.06
CA ARG A 119 18.10 4.85 6.34
C ARG A 119 17.40 4.10 7.47
N THR A 120 16.26 3.49 7.19
CA THR A 120 15.41 2.84 8.19
C THR A 120 14.69 1.64 7.58
N LEU A 121 14.80 0.48 8.22
CA LEU A 121 14.00 -0.71 7.93
C LEU A 121 13.52 -1.31 9.25
N VAL A 122 12.28 -1.77 9.30
CA VAL A 122 11.71 -2.37 10.51
C VAL A 122 12.20 -3.80 10.60
N ALA A 123 12.94 -4.15 11.64
CA ALA A 123 13.35 -5.53 11.89
C ALA A 123 12.20 -6.34 12.49
N ARG A 124 11.52 -5.75 13.48
CA ARG A 124 10.50 -6.44 14.25
C ARG A 124 9.45 -5.48 14.79
N ILE A 125 8.20 -5.92 14.85
CA ILE A 125 7.10 -5.25 15.56
C ILE A 125 6.56 -6.21 16.60
N GLU A 126 6.41 -5.75 17.84
CA GLU A 126 5.77 -6.49 18.92
C GLU A 126 4.48 -5.77 19.31
N SER A 127 3.35 -6.48 19.27
CA SER A 127 2.04 -5.95 19.63
C SER A 127 1.87 -5.89 21.15
N ALA A 128 0.89 -5.10 21.61
CA ALA A 128 0.53 -5.03 23.02
C ALA A 128 0.07 -6.38 23.61
N HIS A 129 -0.32 -7.33 22.75
CA HIS A 129 -0.79 -8.66 23.13
C HIS A 129 0.32 -9.72 23.06
N GLY A 130 1.55 -9.38 22.65
CA GLY A 130 2.67 -10.31 22.57
C GLY A 130 2.88 -10.95 21.19
N THR A 131 2.04 -10.63 20.19
CA THR A 131 2.28 -11.03 18.80
C THR A 131 3.54 -10.34 18.29
N THR A 132 4.47 -11.10 17.73
CA THR A 132 5.68 -10.55 17.09
C THR A 132 5.63 -10.74 15.59
N ARG A 133 6.12 -9.75 14.85
CA ARG A 133 6.27 -9.76 13.39
C ARG A 133 7.70 -9.40 13.05
N ALA A 134 8.45 -10.30 12.45
CA ALA A 134 9.83 -10.07 12.04
C ALA A 134 9.94 -10.00 10.52
N PHE A 135 10.83 -9.14 10.03
CA PHE A 135 11.06 -8.90 8.62
C PHE A 135 12.54 -9.08 8.29
N SER A 136 12.83 -9.84 7.24
CA SER A 136 14.16 -9.91 6.63
C SER A 136 14.15 -9.16 5.30
N TYR A 137 15.31 -8.65 4.90
CA TYR A 137 15.43 -7.83 3.69
C TYR A 137 16.61 -8.26 2.84
N GLY A 138 16.46 -8.04 1.54
CA GLY A 138 17.51 -8.20 0.54
C GLY A 138 17.57 -6.97 -0.37
N MET A 139 18.74 -6.72 -0.96
CA MET A 139 18.89 -5.68 -1.98
C MET A 139 18.58 -6.25 -3.34
N HIS A 140 17.47 -5.83 -3.94
CA HIS A 140 17.17 -6.17 -5.32
C HIS A 140 18.28 -5.63 -6.24
N ASN A 141 18.99 -6.52 -6.94
CA ASN A 141 20.02 -6.17 -7.90
C ASN A 141 19.49 -6.46 -9.30
N ALA A 142 19.40 -5.44 -10.15
CA ALA A 142 18.92 -5.62 -11.53
C ALA A 142 19.91 -6.40 -12.41
N ARG A 143 21.16 -6.60 -11.96
CA ARG A 143 22.25 -7.19 -12.75
C ARG A 143 22.61 -8.62 -12.33
N GLU A 144 22.27 -9.01 -11.11
CA GLU A 144 22.64 -10.31 -10.54
C GLU A 144 21.38 -10.90 -9.93
N GLY A 145 20.99 -12.10 -10.35
CA GLY A 145 19.87 -12.81 -9.75
C GLY A 145 20.08 -12.94 -8.24
N ALA A 146 19.05 -12.66 -7.46
CA ALA A 146 19.08 -12.83 -6.01
C ALA A 146 18.17 -13.99 -5.61
N ASP A 147 18.38 -14.58 -4.43
CA ASP A 147 17.61 -15.74 -3.95
C ASP A 147 16.10 -15.45 -3.75
N PHE A 148 15.72 -14.17 -3.77
CA PHE A 148 14.36 -13.66 -3.70
C PHE A 148 13.87 -13.08 -5.04
N THR A 149 14.51 -13.48 -6.14
CA THR A 149 14.01 -13.25 -7.51
C THR A 149 13.38 -14.53 -8.04
N PHE A 150 12.47 -14.40 -9.00
CA PHE A 150 11.90 -15.56 -9.69
C PHE A 150 13.02 -16.38 -10.32
N GLY A 151 12.95 -17.70 -10.21
CA GLY A 151 13.88 -18.61 -10.87
C GLY A 151 13.88 -18.41 -12.38
N ALA A 152 14.97 -18.80 -13.05
CA ALA A 152 15.13 -18.60 -14.49
C ALA A 152 13.99 -19.23 -15.32
N ASP A 153 13.45 -20.36 -14.85
CA ASP A 153 12.35 -21.10 -15.49
C ASP A 153 10.97 -20.72 -14.91
N GLU A 154 10.92 -19.75 -14.00
CA GLU A 154 9.72 -19.37 -13.26
C GLU A 154 8.94 -18.27 -14.00
N SER A 155 7.97 -18.70 -14.81
CA SER A 155 7.19 -17.83 -15.70
C SER A 155 5.68 -18.10 -15.59
N PRO A 156 5.08 -17.90 -14.40
CA PRO A 156 3.64 -18.14 -14.19
C PRO A 156 2.74 -17.25 -15.05
N PHE A 157 3.24 -16.09 -15.48
CA PHE A 157 2.52 -15.12 -16.32
C PHE A 157 3.16 -14.92 -17.69
N GLY A 158 4.11 -15.78 -18.09
CA GLY A 158 4.92 -15.56 -19.29
C GLY A 158 5.96 -14.45 -19.14
N ALA A 159 6.42 -13.92 -20.27
CA ALA A 159 7.41 -12.86 -20.32
C ALA A 159 6.83 -11.53 -19.84
N LEU A 160 7.60 -10.80 -19.03
CA LEU A 160 7.25 -9.45 -18.64
C LEU A 160 7.25 -8.53 -19.86
N THR A 161 6.14 -7.83 -20.07
CA THR A 161 6.03 -6.80 -21.10
C THR A 161 6.06 -5.44 -20.39
N PRO A 162 6.91 -4.49 -20.83
CA PRO A 162 6.86 -3.12 -20.32
C PRO A 162 5.45 -2.54 -20.50
N THR A 163 4.89 -2.00 -19.41
CA THR A 163 3.60 -1.31 -19.44
C THR A 163 3.79 0.17 -19.78
N ALA A 164 2.70 0.86 -20.12
CA ALA A 164 2.71 2.31 -20.22
C ALA A 164 3.08 2.96 -18.87
N ASP A 165 3.51 4.23 -18.92
CA ASP A 165 3.75 5.10 -17.76
C ASP A 165 4.84 4.67 -16.77
N VAL A 166 5.70 3.72 -17.15
CA VAL A 166 6.81 3.26 -16.32
C VAL A 166 8.13 3.21 -17.05
N ARG A 167 9.19 3.32 -16.25
CA ARG A 167 10.56 3.06 -16.65
C ARG A 167 11.24 2.23 -15.59
N GLU A 168 12.29 1.50 -15.97
CA GLU A 168 13.11 0.80 -14.99
C GLU A 168 13.65 1.79 -13.97
N GLY A 169 13.58 1.39 -12.70
CA GLY A 169 14.00 2.19 -11.57
C GLY A 169 15.51 2.41 -11.58
N ARG A 170 15.92 3.53 -10.99
CA ARG A 170 17.34 3.89 -10.98
C ARG A 170 18.12 2.90 -10.10
N VAL A 171 19.19 2.35 -10.65
CA VAL A 171 20.14 1.54 -9.88
C VAL A 171 21.34 2.36 -9.44
N THR A 172 21.88 2.02 -8.29
CA THR A 172 23.16 2.56 -7.81
C THR A 172 24.31 2.11 -8.71
N ALA A 173 25.49 2.72 -8.57
CA ALA A 173 26.70 2.30 -9.30
C ALA A 173 27.06 0.82 -9.06
N ARG A 174 26.61 0.23 -7.95
CA ARG A 174 26.79 -1.19 -7.60
C ARG A 174 25.68 -2.11 -8.13
N GLY A 175 24.71 -1.59 -8.89
CA GLY A 175 23.59 -2.38 -9.44
C GLY A 175 22.39 -2.55 -8.51
N TYR A 176 22.49 -2.13 -7.24
CA TYR A 176 21.36 -2.18 -6.31
C TYR A 176 20.26 -1.19 -6.70
N ALA A 177 19.02 -1.68 -6.78
CA ALA A 177 17.83 -0.89 -7.04
C ALA A 177 17.12 -0.45 -5.75
N LYS A 178 16.75 -1.42 -4.90
CA LYS A 178 15.88 -1.18 -3.73
C LYS A 178 16.05 -2.30 -2.70
N ALA A 179 15.96 -1.98 -1.41
CA ALA A 179 15.74 -3.00 -0.38
C ALA A 179 14.28 -3.47 -0.40
N VAL A 180 14.09 -4.79 -0.36
CA VAL A 180 12.78 -5.45 -0.38
C VAL A 180 12.69 -6.44 0.77
N VAL A 181 11.47 -6.70 1.26
CA VAL A 181 11.24 -7.74 2.26
C VAL A 181 11.40 -9.10 1.58
N THR A 182 12.19 -9.99 2.16
CA THR A 182 12.38 -11.35 1.62
C THR A 182 11.67 -12.40 2.46
N ASP A 183 11.56 -12.16 3.77
CA ASP A 183 10.89 -13.06 4.69
C ASP A 183 10.06 -12.26 5.70
N PHE A 184 8.90 -12.79 6.03
CA PHE A 184 8.00 -12.33 7.07
C PHE A 184 7.69 -13.49 8.00
N VAL A 185 7.90 -13.31 9.30
CA VAL A 185 7.56 -14.30 10.32
C VAL A 185 6.65 -13.63 11.33
N GLU A 186 5.46 -14.19 11.52
CA GLU A 186 4.54 -13.79 12.59
C GLU A 186 4.47 -14.91 13.64
N THR A 187 4.72 -14.57 14.91
CA THR A 187 4.50 -15.49 16.03
C THR A 187 3.44 -14.89 16.94
N THR A 188 2.32 -15.61 17.13
CA THR A 188 1.23 -15.21 18.03
C THR A 188 1.63 -15.37 19.49
N ASP A 189 0.86 -14.78 20.38
CA ASP A 189 1.00 -14.93 21.84
C ASP A 189 0.78 -16.37 22.32
N GLU A 190 0.05 -17.17 21.54
CA GLU A 190 -0.13 -18.61 21.75
C GLU A 190 1.05 -19.46 21.19
N GLY A 191 2.06 -18.82 20.58
CA GLY A 191 3.24 -19.49 20.02
C GLY A 191 3.05 -20.06 18.61
N LYS A 192 1.89 -19.85 17.97
CA LYS A 192 1.70 -20.21 16.55
C LYS A 192 2.60 -19.34 15.69
N THR A 193 3.36 -19.95 14.79
CA THR A 193 4.25 -19.22 13.88
C THR A 193 3.83 -19.42 12.43
N ASP A 194 3.57 -18.31 11.74
CA ASP A 194 3.34 -18.26 10.30
C ASP A 194 4.58 -17.64 9.63
N HIS A 195 5.11 -18.28 8.58
CA HIS A 195 6.32 -17.84 7.88
C HIS A 195 6.05 -17.77 6.38
N VAL A 196 6.27 -16.58 5.82
CA VAL A 196 6.10 -16.27 4.41
C VAL A 196 7.41 -15.80 3.81
N ARG A 197 7.78 -16.34 2.65
CA ARG A 197 8.90 -15.86 1.83
C ARG A 197 8.37 -15.13 0.61
N TYR A 198 9.04 -14.04 0.22
CA TYR A 198 8.70 -13.24 -0.94
C TYR A 198 9.71 -13.44 -2.08
N GLY A 199 9.19 -13.49 -3.29
CA GLY A 199 9.95 -13.44 -4.53
C GLY A 199 9.47 -12.29 -5.42
N TYR A 200 10.34 -11.73 -6.25
CA TYR A 200 10.03 -10.61 -7.14
C TYR A 200 10.46 -10.90 -8.59
N GLN A 201 9.63 -10.52 -9.55
CA GLN A 201 9.91 -10.73 -10.97
C GLN A 201 10.43 -9.45 -11.63
N GLY A 202 11.57 -9.56 -12.29
CA GLY A 202 12.12 -8.51 -13.16
C GLY A 202 12.62 -7.28 -12.41
N PRO A 203 12.85 -6.16 -13.11
CA PRO A 203 13.33 -4.94 -12.48
C PRO A 203 12.26 -4.31 -11.60
N PHE A 204 12.72 -3.42 -10.72
CA PHE A 204 11.88 -2.50 -10.00
C PHE A 204 11.48 -1.34 -10.90
N TRP A 205 10.23 -0.90 -10.86
CA TRP A 205 9.67 0.11 -11.76
C TRP A 205 9.40 1.45 -11.07
N GLU A 206 9.65 2.53 -11.80
CA GLU A 206 9.32 3.91 -11.43
C GLU A 206 8.30 4.49 -12.42
N SER A 207 7.36 5.30 -11.91
CA SER A 207 6.41 6.02 -12.74
C SER A 207 7.11 7.11 -13.57
N THR A 208 6.73 7.24 -14.84
CA THR A 208 7.10 8.39 -15.67
C THR A 208 6.27 9.64 -15.36
N ASN A 209 5.19 9.50 -14.58
CA ASN A 209 4.32 10.60 -14.13
C ASN A 209 4.80 11.22 -12.80
N ASN A 210 6.06 10.98 -12.41
CA ASN A 210 6.70 11.50 -11.20
C ASN A 210 6.08 11.05 -9.87
N TRP A 211 5.38 9.91 -9.84
CA TRP A 211 4.86 9.32 -8.60
C TRP A 211 5.89 8.51 -7.82
N GLY A 212 7.12 8.48 -8.33
CA GLY A 212 8.21 7.73 -7.74
C GLY A 212 8.07 6.24 -8.05
N THR A 213 8.24 5.42 -7.02
CA THR A 213 8.22 3.97 -7.12
C THR A 213 6.81 3.43 -7.34
N VAL A 214 6.65 2.51 -8.30
CA VAL A 214 5.38 1.79 -8.50
C VAL A 214 5.48 0.29 -8.20
N GLY A 215 6.68 -0.24 -7.97
CA GLY A 215 6.89 -1.59 -7.43
C GLY A 215 7.44 -2.58 -8.46
N PHE A 216 6.96 -3.83 -8.41
CA PHE A 216 7.38 -4.93 -9.30
C PHE A 216 6.19 -5.39 -10.14
N ALA A 217 6.45 -5.88 -11.35
CA ALA A 217 5.39 -6.36 -12.23
C ALA A 217 4.72 -7.64 -11.70
N ALA A 218 5.46 -8.46 -10.95
CA ALA A 218 4.90 -9.58 -10.23
C ALA A 218 5.67 -9.88 -8.94
N SER A 219 4.99 -10.52 -7.99
CA SER A 219 5.56 -11.07 -6.77
C SER A 219 5.12 -12.52 -6.57
N ALA A 220 5.91 -13.28 -5.83
CA ALA A 220 5.59 -14.60 -5.32
C ALA A 220 5.54 -14.53 -3.79
N THR A 221 4.59 -15.24 -3.20
CA THR A 221 4.41 -15.34 -1.75
C THR A 221 4.33 -16.81 -1.42
N THR A 222 5.37 -17.36 -0.79
CA THR A 222 5.47 -18.77 -0.42
C THR A 222 5.21 -18.92 1.07
N ASP A 223 4.16 -19.64 1.44
CA ASP A 223 3.97 -20.10 2.82
C ASP A 223 4.95 -21.25 3.08
N VAL A 224 5.91 -21.03 3.96
CA VAL A 224 6.98 -21.98 4.26
C VAL A 224 6.44 -23.22 4.97
N THR A 225 5.30 -23.11 5.67
CA THR A 225 4.68 -24.22 6.40
C THR A 225 4.03 -25.22 5.45
N THR A 226 3.28 -24.72 4.48
CA THR A 226 2.55 -25.56 3.51
C THR A 226 3.33 -25.83 2.23
N GLY A 227 4.35 -25.01 1.93
CA GLY A 227 5.08 -25.01 0.66
C GLY A 227 4.31 -24.38 -0.51
N GLY A 228 3.07 -23.94 -0.29
CA GLY A 228 2.24 -23.33 -1.33
C GLY A 228 2.78 -21.95 -1.73
N THR A 229 2.80 -21.67 -3.03
CA THR A 229 3.22 -20.37 -3.56
C THR A 229 2.09 -19.70 -4.32
N THR A 230 1.81 -18.46 -3.94
CA THR A 230 0.88 -17.57 -4.65
C THR A 230 1.67 -16.55 -5.45
N TYR A 231 1.50 -16.58 -6.76
CA TYR A 231 2.01 -15.57 -7.68
C TYR A 231 0.95 -14.50 -7.86
N THR A 232 1.35 -13.23 -7.83
CA THR A 232 0.49 -12.09 -8.13
C THR A 232 1.16 -11.21 -9.17
N GLN A 233 0.48 -10.95 -10.28
CA GLN A 233 0.85 -9.94 -11.26
C GLN A 233 0.11 -8.65 -10.93
N TYR A 234 0.79 -7.51 -11.07
CA TYR A 234 0.23 -6.19 -10.80
C TYR A 234 0.18 -5.33 -12.06
N ARG A 235 -0.81 -4.45 -12.09
CA ARG A 235 -0.83 -3.31 -13.02
C ARG A 235 0.21 -2.30 -12.57
N LEU A 236 0.96 -1.82 -13.56
CA LEU A 236 2.03 -0.83 -13.37
C LEU A 236 1.75 0.44 -14.16
N ASP A 237 0.59 0.56 -14.82
CA ASP A 237 0.19 1.71 -15.61
C ASP A 237 -0.84 2.57 -14.87
N PHE A 238 -0.92 3.85 -15.24
CA PHE A 238 -1.95 4.73 -14.70
C PHE A 238 -3.32 4.38 -15.30
N PRO A 239 -4.43 4.40 -14.53
CA PRO A 239 -4.63 4.67 -13.09
C PRO A 239 -4.58 3.44 -12.16
N HIS A 240 -3.99 2.33 -12.61
CA HIS A 240 -4.13 1.03 -11.97
C HIS A 240 -2.92 0.58 -11.15
N PHE A 241 -1.93 1.45 -10.90
CA PHE A 241 -0.69 1.08 -10.20
C PHE A 241 -0.95 0.27 -8.92
N GLY A 242 -0.30 -0.88 -8.81
CA GLY A 242 -0.38 -1.77 -7.65
C GLY A 242 -1.65 -2.62 -7.57
N GLN A 243 -2.60 -2.46 -8.50
CA GLN A 243 -3.80 -3.31 -8.53
C GLN A 243 -3.45 -4.70 -9.09
N PRO A 244 -3.85 -5.80 -8.42
CA PRO A 244 -3.64 -7.15 -8.95
C PRO A 244 -4.37 -7.35 -10.28
N SER A 245 -3.67 -7.81 -11.32
CA SER A 245 -4.25 -8.18 -12.63
C SER A 245 -4.46 -9.69 -12.76
N ALA A 246 -3.62 -10.49 -12.11
CA ALA A 246 -3.75 -11.94 -12.09
C ALA A 246 -3.13 -12.51 -10.81
N GLN A 247 -3.69 -13.62 -10.32
CA GLN A 247 -3.07 -14.43 -9.29
C GLN A 247 -3.14 -15.90 -9.66
N VAL A 248 -2.09 -16.65 -9.34
CA VAL A 248 -2.03 -18.09 -9.57
C VAL A 248 -1.42 -18.77 -8.37
N VAL A 249 -2.06 -19.83 -7.88
CA VAL A 249 -1.64 -20.58 -6.70
C VAL A 249 -1.16 -21.96 -7.10
N TYR A 250 0.00 -22.37 -6.59
CA TYR A 250 0.58 -23.70 -6.79
C TYR A 250 0.90 -24.37 -5.45
N GLY A 251 0.94 -25.71 -5.43
CA GLY A 251 1.40 -26.51 -4.29
C GLY A 251 2.93 -26.56 -4.15
N GLY A 252 3.63 -25.49 -4.53
CA GLY A 252 5.08 -25.38 -4.70
C GLY A 252 5.41 -24.17 -5.57
N TYR A 253 6.64 -24.06 -6.07
CA TYR A 253 6.97 -23.08 -7.10
C TYR A 253 6.40 -23.49 -8.45
N TYR A 254 6.16 -22.51 -9.32
CA TYR A 254 5.87 -22.75 -10.72
C TYR A 254 7.01 -23.57 -11.36
N ARG A 255 6.64 -24.57 -12.16
CA ARG A 255 7.51 -25.21 -13.14
C ARG A 255 6.71 -25.54 -14.39
N PRO A 256 7.35 -25.62 -15.57
CA PRO A 256 6.69 -26.10 -16.78
C PRO A 256 5.99 -27.45 -16.52
N GLY A 257 4.69 -27.53 -16.82
CA GLY A 257 3.88 -28.74 -16.64
C GLY A 257 3.27 -28.92 -15.25
N VAL A 258 3.55 -28.06 -14.27
CA VAL A 258 2.86 -28.09 -12.97
C VAL A 258 1.50 -27.41 -13.10
N GLN A 259 0.46 -28.10 -12.64
CA GLN A 259 -0.90 -27.60 -12.67
C GLN A 259 -1.14 -26.59 -11.53
N PRO A 260 -1.80 -25.45 -11.79
CA PRO A 260 -2.23 -24.56 -10.71
C PRO A 260 -3.38 -25.18 -9.90
N LEU A 261 -3.47 -24.77 -8.64
CA LEU A 261 -4.56 -25.11 -7.71
C LEU A 261 -5.73 -24.13 -7.85
N ALA A 262 -5.42 -22.85 -8.05
CA ALA A 262 -6.39 -21.78 -8.24
C ALA A 262 -5.79 -20.67 -9.09
N GLU A 263 -6.66 -19.94 -9.79
CA GLU A 263 -6.27 -18.73 -10.49
C GLU A 263 -7.32 -17.64 -10.25
N SER A 264 -6.92 -16.39 -10.38
CA SER A 264 -7.83 -15.25 -10.48
C SER A 264 -7.29 -14.28 -11.52
N PHE A 265 -8.20 -13.63 -12.26
CA PHE A 265 -7.85 -12.64 -13.28
C PHE A 265 -8.75 -11.43 -13.10
N ALA A 266 -8.17 -10.24 -13.23
CA ALA A 266 -8.86 -8.97 -13.19
C ALA A 266 -8.47 -8.13 -14.42
N LEU A 267 -9.46 -7.83 -15.26
CA LEU A 267 -9.36 -6.86 -16.32
C LEU A 267 -9.79 -5.50 -15.77
N HIS A 268 -8.84 -4.58 -15.68
CA HIS A 268 -9.10 -3.20 -15.25
C HIS A 268 -9.32 -2.30 -16.45
N ASP A 269 -10.21 -1.32 -16.26
CA ASP A 269 -10.57 -0.30 -17.24
C ASP A 269 -10.76 1.04 -16.51
N SER A 270 -10.85 2.14 -17.26
CA SER A 270 -11.10 3.45 -16.68
C SER A 270 -12.00 4.30 -17.58
N GLN A 271 -12.76 5.20 -16.97
CA GLN A 271 -13.53 6.20 -17.70
C GLN A 271 -13.21 7.60 -17.19
N THR A 272 -13.21 8.57 -18.10
CA THR A 272 -12.97 9.97 -17.76
C THR A 272 -14.29 10.71 -17.63
N VAL A 273 -14.47 11.42 -16.52
CA VAL A 273 -15.57 12.35 -16.27
C VAL A 273 -15.03 13.77 -16.32
N VAL A 274 -15.78 14.68 -16.94
CA VAL A 274 -15.48 16.12 -16.91
C VAL A 274 -16.38 16.78 -15.87
N HIS A 275 -15.80 17.52 -14.93
CA HIS A 275 -16.53 18.28 -13.93
C HIS A 275 -16.03 19.72 -13.89
N GLY A 276 -16.78 20.63 -14.53
CA GLY A 276 -16.29 21.98 -14.82
C GLY A 276 -15.07 21.92 -15.75
N ASP A 277 -13.96 22.54 -15.34
CA ASP A 277 -12.69 22.51 -16.07
C ASP A 277 -11.79 21.33 -15.68
N ALA A 278 -12.17 20.55 -14.68
CA ALA A 278 -11.38 19.41 -14.20
C ALA A 278 -11.75 18.11 -14.92
N ARG A 279 -10.74 17.28 -15.19
CA ARG A 279 -10.91 15.90 -15.66
C ARG A 279 -10.63 14.94 -14.51
N VAL A 280 -11.55 14.02 -14.27
CA VAL A 280 -11.44 12.99 -13.24
C VAL A 280 -11.44 11.63 -13.91
N ILE A 281 -10.42 10.83 -13.64
CA ILE A 281 -10.31 9.46 -14.15
C ILE A 281 -10.82 8.50 -13.08
N LEU A 282 -11.78 7.66 -13.45
CA LEU A 282 -12.42 6.68 -12.59
C LEU A 282 -11.92 5.27 -12.95
N PRO A 283 -10.97 4.70 -12.19
CA PRO A 283 -10.55 3.31 -12.37
C PRO A 283 -11.61 2.34 -11.86
N TYR A 284 -11.82 1.23 -12.56
CA TYR A 284 -12.68 0.14 -12.08
C TYR A 284 -12.25 -1.24 -12.62
N VAL A 285 -12.73 -2.30 -11.98
CA VAL A 285 -12.50 -3.69 -12.42
C VAL A 285 -13.61 -4.10 -13.37
N ARG A 286 -13.38 -3.97 -14.67
CA ARG A 286 -14.37 -4.33 -15.70
C ARG A 286 -14.76 -5.80 -15.65
N THR A 287 -13.82 -6.70 -15.39
CA THR A 287 -14.11 -8.13 -15.30
C THR A 287 -13.18 -8.79 -14.29
N ALA A 288 -13.73 -9.59 -13.39
CA ALA A 288 -13.00 -10.44 -12.47
C ALA A 288 -13.43 -11.90 -12.66
N THR A 289 -12.50 -12.83 -12.76
CA THR A 289 -12.80 -14.26 -12.94
C THR A 289 -11.97 -15.09 -11.98
N ILE A 290 -12.62 -15.99 -11.24
CA ILE A 290 -11.97 -16.89 -10.27
C ILE A 290 -12.28 -18.33 -10.66
N PRO A 291 -11.41 -18.99 -11.44
CA PRO A 291 -11.44 -20.44 -11.59
C PRO A 291 -10.81 -21.19 -10.40
N THR A 292 -11.41 -22.32 -10.06
CA THR A 292 -10.72 -23.39 -9.32
C THR A 292 -10.36 -24.50 -10.31
N ILE A 293 -9.19 -25.11 -10.12
CA ILE A 293 -8.74 -26.17 -11.01
C ILE A 293 -8.69 -27.47 -10.23
N HIS A 294 -9.51 -28.43 -10.64
CA HIS A 294 -9.55 -29.77 -10.06
C HIS A 294 -9.19 -30.78 -11.15
N GLU A 295 -8.16 -31.61 -10.92
CA GLU A 295 -7.74 -32.68 -11.84
C GLU A 295 -7.53 -32.20 -13.30
N GLY A 296 -6.91 -31.04 -13.49
CA GLY A 296 -6.64 -30.45 -14.81
C GLY A 296 -7.85 -29.80 -15.47
N GLN A 297 -9.03 -29.88 -14.86
CA GLN A 297 -10.23 -29.21 -15.36
C GLN A 297 -10.44 -27.87 -14.67
N ARG A 298 -10.55 -26.81 -15.48
CA ARG A 298 -10.88 -25.47 -15.03
C ARG A 298 -12.39 -25.40 -14.76
N VAL A 299 -12.75 -25.25 -13.50
CA VAL A 299 -14.13 -24.99 -13.07
C VAL A 299 -14.20 -23.50 -12.72
N VAL A 300 -14.84 -22.71 -13.58
CA VAL A 300 -15.02 -21.26 -13.32
C VAL A 300 -16.05 -21.10 -12.21
N LEU A 301 -15.65 -20.90 -10.96
CA LEU A 301 -16.64 -20.78 -9.88
C LEU A 301 -17.45 -19.49 -10.00
N GLN A 302 -16.77 -18.40 -10.36
CA GLN A 302 -17.37 -17.08 -10.40
C GLN A 302 -16.72 -16.20 -11.47
N SER A 303 -17.55 -15.54 -12.27
CA SER A 303 -17.14 -14.38 -13.05
C SER A 303 -18.02 -13.19 -12.68
N THR A 304 -17.41 -12.03 -12.51
CA THR A 304 -18.08 -10.77 -12.21
C THR A 304 -17.73 -9.77 -13.30
N VAL A 305 -18.74 -9.20 -13.94
CA VAL A 305 -18.59 -8.14 -14.94
C VAL A 305 -19.18 -6.86 -14.39
N GLU A 306 -18.38 -5.79 -14.38
CA GLU A 306 -18.83 -4.46 -13.98
C GLU A 306 -18.94 -3.55 -15.21
N GLN A 307 -20.06 -2.86 -15.31
CA GLN A 307 -20.28 -1.79 -16.29
C GLN A 307 -20.58 -0.50 -15.53
N LEU A 308 -19.73 0.50 -15.78
CA LEU A 308 -19.91 1.85 -15.27
C LEU A 308 -20.70 2.67 -16.29
N SER A 309 -21.79 3.29 -15.84
CA SER A 309 -22.54 4.28 -16.62
C SER A 309 -22.33 5.67 -16.00
N LEU A 310 -22.00 6.65 -16.84
CA LEU A 310 -21.70 8.02 -16.44
C LEU A 310 -22.72 9.00 -17.01
N SER A 311 -22.98 10.06 -16.25
CA SER A 311 -23.66 11.28 -16.69
C SER A 311 -22.70 12.46 -16.69
N ASP A 312 -23.17 13.61 -17.18
CA ASP A 312 -22.44 14.90 -17.14
C ASP A 312 -22.06 15.36 -15.72
N THR A 313 -22.63 14.72 -14.67
CA THR A 313 -22.40 15.09 -13.26
C THR A 313 -21.67 14.03 -12.44
N GLY A 314 -21.31 12.87 -13.04
CA GLY A 314 -20.62 11.79 -12.33
C GLY A 314 -21.17 10.41 -12.65
N ILE A 315 -20.92 9.44 -11.76
CA ILE A 315 -21.40 8.06 -11.88
C ILE A 315 -22.93 8.06 -11.78
N GLU A 316 -23.61 7.53 -12.80
CA GLU A 316 -25.06 7.36 -12.81
C GLU A 316 -25.47 6.01 -12.22
N SER A 317 -24.81 4.95 -12.66
CA SER A 317 -25.01 3.60 -12.14
C SER A 317 -23.79 2.70 -12.31
N VAL A 318 -23.70 1.69 -11.45
CA VAL A 318 -22.80 0.55 -11.62
C VAL A 318 -23.67 -0.69 -11.75
N THR A 319 -23.57 -1.37 -12.89
CA THR A 319 -24.20 -2.68 -13.10
C THR A 319 -23.15 -3.76 -12.90
N ARG A 320 -23.37 -4.63 -11.91
CA ARG A 320 -22.55 -5.81 -11.69
C ARG A 320 -23.35 -7.06 -12.07
N ARG A 321 -22.75 -7.88 -12.93
CA ARG A 321 -23.32 -9.17 -13.34
C ARG A 321 -22.45 -10.29 -12.79
N TYR A 322 -23.10 -11.29 -12.20
CA TYR A 322 -22.45 -12.49 -11.70
C TYR A 322 -22.83 -13.68 -12.58
N ASP A 323 -21.82 -14.28 -13.21
CA ASP A 323 -21.97 -15.51 -13.95
C ASP A 323 -21.37 -16.65 -13.10
N ALA A 324 -22.25 -17.52 -12.58
CA ALA A 324 -21.84 -18.75 -11.90
C ALA A 324 -21.80 -19.91 -12.90
N ALA A 325 -20.82 -20.82 -12.80
CA ALA A 325 -20.72 -21.93 -13.76
C ALA A 325 -21.78 -23.03 -13.62
N THR A 326 -22.54 -23.08 -12.53
CA THR A 326 -23.58 -24.11 -12.40
C THR A 326 -24.86 -23.64 -13.09
N ALA A 327 -25.25 -24.33 -14.16
CA ALA A 327 -26.47 -24.10 -14.95
C ALA A 327 -27.79 -24.07 -14.16
N ALA A 328 -27.76 -24.37 -12.85
CA ALA A 328 -28.89 -24.32 -11.94
C ALA A 328 -29.04 -22.96 -11.20
N THR A 329 -28.07 -22.05 -11.29
CA THR A 329 -28.14 -20.75 -10.62
C THR A 329 -28.37 -19.65 -11.66
N PRO A 330 -29.47 -18.88 -11.58
CA PRO A 330 -29.73 -17.80 -12.53
C PRO A 330 -28.62 -16.74 -12.46
N ILE A 331 -28.29 -16.15 -13.61
CA ILE A 331 -27.46 -14.95 -13.69
C ILE A 331 -28.08 -13.90 -12.77
N GLN A 332 -27.32 -13.47 -11.76
CA GLN A 332 -27.72 -12.39 -10.89
C GLN A 332 -27.13 -11.10 -11.42
N SER A 333 -27.99 -10.08 -11.59
CA SER A 333 -27.55 -8.73 -11.93
C SER A 333 -28.01 -7.79 -10.83
N GLU A 334 -27.05 -7.05 -10.29
CA GLU A 334 -27.31 -5.98 -9.34
C GLU A 334 -27.00 -4.66 -10.04
N THR A 335 -27.92 -3.70 -9.95
CA THR A 335 -27.69 -2.34 -10.44
C THR A 335 -27.89 -1.40 -9.27
N TRP A 336 -26.84 -0.64 -8.96
CA TRP A 336 -26.89 0.36 -7.91
C TRP A 336 -26.91 1.74 -8.54
N GLY A 337 -27.83 2.59 -8.07
CA GLY A 337 -27.80 4.01 -8.37
C GLY A 337 -26.64 4.71 -7.65
N ALA A 338 -26.23 5.87 -8.14
CA ALA A 338 -25.11 6.68 -7.63
C ALA A 338 -25.08 6.87 -6.10
N THR A 339 -26.24 6.94 -5.44
CA THR A 339 -26.37 7.13 -3.98
C THR A 339 -26.21 5.85 -3.15
N GLU A 340 -26.38 4.67 -3.76
CA GLU A 340 -26.30 3.37 -3.09
C GLU A 340 -24.96 2.67 -3.32
N TYR A 341 -24.24 3.03 -4.38
CA TYR A 341 -22.85 2.61 -4.57
C TYR A 341 -21.96 3.35 -3.55
N ARG A 342 -21.91 2.83 -2.32
CA ARG A 342 -20.84 3.19 -1.41
C ARG A 342 -19.54 2.82 -2.09
N LEU A 343 -18.74 3.85 -2.36
CA LEU A 343 -17.34 3.81 -2.83
C LEU A 343 -16.43 3.16 -1.77
N ASP A 344 -16.84 2.06 -1.14
CA ASP A 344 -16.07 1.35 -0.13
C ASP A 344 -14.82 0.66 -0.74
N ASN A 345 -14.68 0.68 -2.08
CA ASN A 345 -13.50 0.24 -2.84
C ASN A 345 -12.87 1.32 -3.74
N VAL A 346 -13.36 2.56 -3.74
CA VAL A 346 -12.92 3.62 -4.69
C VAL A 346 -12.79 4.96 -3.96
N PHE A 347 -11.78 5.06 -3.10
CA PHE A 347 -11.26 6.37 -2.70
C PHE A 347 -9.74 6.33 -2.70
N ASP A 348 -9.19 6.55 -3.89
CA ASP A 348 -8.09 7.49 -4.07
C ASP A 348 -8.37 8.21 -5.39
N SER A 349 -9.30 9.16 -5.37
CA SER A 349 -9.56 10.02 -6.53
C SER A 349 -8.31 10.87 -6.75
N GLN A 350 -7.47 10.45 -7.69
CA GLN A 350 -6.30 11.22 -8.12
C GLN A 350 -6.78 12.28 -9.10
N VAL A 351 -7.03 13.48 -8.57
CA VAL A 351 -7.30 14.67 -9.38
C VAL A 351 -6.00 15.04 -10.08
N GLN A 352 -5.98 14.90 -11.40
CA GLN A 352 -4.93 15.49 -12.22
C GLN A 352 -5.32 16.95 -12.46
N GLU A 353 -4.75 17.88 -11.70
CA GLU A 353 -4.66 19.27 -12.16
C GLU A 353 -3.62 19.28 -13.29
N GLU A 354 -4.07 19.15 -14.53
CA GLU A 354 -3.25 19.57 -15.67
C GLU A 354 -3.00 21.07 -15.48
N ALA A 355 -1.77 21.45 -15.13
CA ALA A 355 -1.35 22.84 -15.20
C ALA A 355 -1.65 23.34 -16.62
N PRO A 356 -2.30 24.52 -16.78
CA PRO A 356 -2.55 25.07 -18.10
C PRO A 356 -1.21 25.14 -18.84
N GLY A 357 -1.14 24.46 -19.99
CA GLY A 357 0.04 24.48 -20.83
C GLY A 357 0.38 25.93 -21.10
N ASP A 358 1.55 26.37 -20.63
CA ASP A 358 2.15 27.63 -21.04
C ASP A 358 2.44 27.51 -22.54
N ALA A 359 1.43 27.86 -23.33
CA ALA A 359 1.58 28.27 -24.71
C ALA A 359 2.25 29.65 -24.69
N ASN A 360 3.52 29.69 -24.26
CA ASN A 360 4.52 30.73 -24.53
C ASN A 360 5.74 30.51 -23.60
N ALA A 361 6.72 29.76 -24.09
CA ALA A 361 8.13 30.06 -23.81
C ALA A 361 8.99 29.65 -25.02
N PRO A 362 9.98 30.46 -25.41
CA PRO A 362 10.73 30.38 -26.67
C PRO A 362 11.64 29.16 -26.81
#